data_AF-A0A958Z3M2-F1
#
_entry.id   AF-A0A958Z3M2-F1
#
_cell.length_a   1.000
_cell.length_b   1.000
_cell.length_c   1.000
_cell.angle_alpha   90.00
_cell.angle_beta   90.00
_cell.angle_gamma   90.00
#
_symmetry.space_group_name_H-M   'P 1'
#
loop_
_entity.id
_entity.type
_entity.pdbx_description
1 polymer ?
#
loop_
_entity_poly.entity_id
_entity_poly.type
_entity_poly.pdbx_seq_one_letter_code
_entity_poly.pdbx_strand_id
1 'polypeptide(L)'
;MLSFIYLYELKYWLRKPIIYIYFGVFFCFSLISFLGTGGFFDEPIKATEIVRLLNSPHELNYLFQYLGKLFLFLIPAIIGISIYKDFKHKVYPILYSYPINKKAYLTGKFLGAFTIVV
;
A
#
# COMPACT_ATOMS: atom_id res chain seq x y z
N MET A 1 13.96 -8.94 -20.01
CA MET A 1 12.51 -8.70 -20.23
C MET A 1 11.76 -8.41 -18.93
N LEU A 2 11.84 -9.26 -17.90
CA LEU A 2 11.14 -9.05 -16.63
C LEU A 2 11.42 -7.69 -15.99
N SER A 3 12.70 -7.31 -15.87
CA SER A 3 13.10 -6.00 -15.30
C SER A 3 12.46 -4.81 -16.04
N PHE A 4 12.35 -4.86 -17.37
CA PHE A 4 11.70 -3.80 -18.14
C PHE A 4 10.20 -3.68 -17.83
N ILE A 5 9.50 -4.82 -17.73
CA ILE A 5 8.07 -4.86 -17.39
C ILE A 5 7.86 -4.36 -15.96
N TYR A 6 8.71 -4.81 -15.04
CA TYR A 6 8.69 -4.38 -13.64
C TYR A 6 8.89 -2.86 -13.50
N LEU A 7 9.95 -2.31 -14.10
CA LEU A 7 10.24 -0.87 -14.05
C LEU A 7 9.15 -0.04 -14.73
N TYR A 8 8.58 -0.54 -15.84
CA TYR A 8 7.46 0.09 -16.50
C TYR A 8 6.23 0.16 -15.58
N GLU A 9 5.87 -0.95 -14.93
CA GLU A 9 4.72 -1.01 -14.04
C GLU A 9 4.91 -0.11 -12.81
N LEU A 10 6.10 -0.13 -12.21
CA LEU A 10 6.45 0.73 -11.08
C LEU A 10 6.36 2.21 -11.45
N LYS A 11 6.93 2.61 -12.59
CA LYS A 11 6.87 3.99 -13.10
C LYS A 11 5.44 4.40 -13.48
N TYR A 12 4.63 3.47 -14.00
CA TYR A 12 3.22 3.70 -14.30
C TYR A 12 2.44 4.03 -13.03
N TRP A 13 2.66 3.26 -11.97
CA TRP A 13 2.02 3.46 -10.67
C TRP A 13 2.48 4.78 -10.02
N LEU A 14 3.78 5.04 -9.91
CA LEU A 14 4.29 6.29 -9.30
C LEU A 14 3.81 7.57 -10.03
N ARG A 15 3.44 7.48 -11.30
CA ARG A 15 2.87 8.63 -12.04
C ARG A 15 1.38 8.85 -11.78
N LYS A 16 0.69 7.90 -11.16
CA LYS A 16 -0.74 8.00 -10.88
C LYS A 16 -0.96 8.83 -9.62
N PRO A 17 -1.82 9.86 -9.66
CA PRO A 17 -2.14 10.66 -8.48
C PRO A 17 -2.78 9.83 -7.37
N ILE A 18 -3.46 8.72 -7.71
CA ILE A 18 -4.19 7.87 -6.76
C ILE A 18 -3.30 7.30 -5.64
N ILE A 19 -2.02 7.02 -5.92
CA ILE A 19 -1.11 6.48 -4.89
C ILE A 19 -0.84 7.53 -3.83
N TYR A 20 -0.65 8.77 -4.23
CA TYR A 20 -0.42 9.87 -3.30
C TYR A 20 -1.67 10.17 -2.47
N ILE A 21 -2.86 9.98 -3.04
CA ILE A 21 -4.12 10.07 -2.31
C ILE A 21 -4.20 8.95 -1.26
N TYR A 22 -3.90 7.70 -1.64
CA TYR A 22 -3.85 6.59 -0.68
C TYR A 22 -2.84 6.89 0.43
N PHE A 23 -1.61 7.28 0.09
CA PHE A 23 -0.61 7.66 1.07
C PHE A 23 -1.12 8.74 2.03
N GLY A 24 -1.72 9.82 1.52
CA GLY A 24 -2.26 10.91 2.34
C GLY A 24 -3.36 10.44 3.29
N VAL A 25 -4.31 9.65 2.80
CA VAL A 25 -5.42 9.12 3.62
C VAL A 25 -4.90 8.19 4.73
N PHE A 26 -4.02 7.25 4.38
CA PHE A 26 -3.43 6.31 5.36
C PHE A 26 -2.52 7.03 6.36
N PHE A 27 -1.78 8.05 5.93
CA PHE A 27 -0.95 8.88 6.79
C PHE A 27 -1.79 9.67 7.80
N CYS A 28 -2.84 10.36 7.34
CA CYS A 28 -3.76 11.07 8.22
C CYS A 28 -4.45 10.13 9.20
N PHE A 29 -4.91 8.96 8.73
CA PHE A 29 -5.55 7.96 9.59
C PHE A 29 -4.60 7.41 10.67
N SER A 30 -3.34 7.14 10.30
CA SER A 30 -2.29 6.74 11.23
C SER A 30 -2.01 7.82 12.28
N LEU A 31 -1.89 9.07 11.85
CA LEU A 31 -1.62 10.22 12.73
C LEU A 31 -2.75 10.41 13.74
N ILE A 32 -4.01 10.40 13.29
CA ILE A 32 -5.18 10.52 14.17
C ILE A 32 -5.23 9.35 15.15
N SER A 33 -4.94 8.13 14.68
CA SER A 33 -4.90 6.94 15.55
C SER A 33 -3.83 7.05 16.63
N PHE A 34 -2.64 7.56 16.29
CA PHE A 34 -1.55 7.81 17.25
C PHE A 34 -1.86 8.93 18.25
N LEU A 35 -2.55 10.00 17.82
CA LEU A 35 -3.03 11.03 18.74
C LEU A 35 -4.07 10.48 19.72
N GLY A 36 -4.95 9.60 19.24
CA GLY A 36 -5.95 8.94 20.07
C GLY A 36 -5.34 8.02 21.11
N THR A 37 -4.32 7.22 20.77
CA THR A 37 -3.63 6.39 21.76
C THR A 37 -2.92 7.22 22.84
N GLY A 38 -2.51 8.44 22.50
CA GLY A 38 -1.91 9.41 23.42
C GLY A 38 -2.90 10.17 24.30
N GLY A 39 -4.19 9.85 24.26
CA GLY A 39 -5.21 10.46 25.11
C GLY A 39 -5.60 11.88 24.71
N PHE A 40 -5.29 12.31 23.48
CA PHE A 40 -5.64 13.65 23.00
C PHE A 40 -7.17 13.89 22.97
N PHE A 41 -7.95 12.82 22.84
CA PHE A 41 -9.42 12.87 22.80
C PHE A 41 -10.08 12.48 24.14
N ASP A 42 -9.29 12.10 25.15
CA ASP A 42 -9.81 11.66 26.45
C ASP A 42 -10.06 12.85 27.39
N GLU A 43 -10.92 12.67 28.39
CA GLU A 43 -11.12 13.67 29.45
C GLU A 43 -9.82 13.90 30.26
N PRO A 44 -9.59 15.10 30.83
CA PRO A 44 -8.38 15.38 31.60
C PRO A 44 -8.28 14.46 32.82
N ILE A 45 -7.40 13.47 32.73
CA ILE A 45 -7.19 12.44 33.76
C ILE A 45 -6.50 13.07 34.98
N LYS A 46 -7.03 12.83 36.17
CA LYS A 46 -6.39 13.22 37.45
C LYS A 46 -5.09 12.43 37.63
N ALA A 47 -4.00 13.15 37.92
CA ALA A 47 -2.58 12.75 37.98
C ALA A 47 -2.22 11.53 38.88
N THR A 48 -2.80 10.37 38.59
CA THR A 48 -2.56 9.10 39.33
C THR A 48 -2.20 7.95 38.40
N GLU A 49 -2.15 8.20 37.08
CA GLU A 49 -1.83 7.15 36.11
C GLU A 49 -0.33 6.96 35.93
N ILE A 50 0.05 5.68 35.83
CA ILE A 50 1.39 5.23 35.49
C ILE A 50 1.79 5.89 34.16
N VAL A 51 3.01 6.44 34.09
CA VAL A 51 3.53 7.06 32.87
C VAL A 51 3.62 6.01 31.75
N ARG A 52 2.69 6.06 30.80
CA ARG A 52 2.69 5.20 29.61
C ARG A 52 3.57 5.83 28.53
N LEU A 53 4.60 5.09 28.12
CA LEU A 53 5.47 5.49 27.01
C LEU A 53 4.85 5.08 25.67
N LEU A 54 4.27 6.05 24.96
CA LEU A 54 3.63 5.85 23.65
C LEU A 54 4.58 5.40 22.54
N ASN A 55 5.87 5.72 22.68
CA ASN A 55 6.93 5.30 21.76
C ASN A 55 7.57 3.96 22.15
N SER A 56 7.00 3.23 23.12
CA SER A 56 7.53 1.93 23.50
C SER A 56 7.40 0.91 22.36
N PRO A 57 8.28 -0.10 22.29
CA PRO A 57 8.21 -1.12 21.24
C PRO A 57 6.87 -1.86 21.18
N HIS A 58 6.19 -2.01 22.32
CA HIS A 58 4.88 -2.65 22.40
C HIS A 58 3.79 -1.82 21.70
N GLU A 59 3.71 -0.53 22.02
CA GLU A 59 2.71 0.39 21.47
C GLU A 59 2.89 0.61 19.97
N LEU A 60 4.14 0.75 19.52
CA LEU A 60 4.45 0.87 18.10
C LEU A 60 4.04 -0.41 17.35
N ASN A 61 4.36 -1.59 17.88
CA ASN A 61 3.99 -2.85 17.24
C ASN A 61 2.46 -3.02 17.19
N TYR A 62 1.76 -2.64 18.26
CA TYR A 62 0.29 -2.64 18.27
C TYR A 62 -0.29 -1.75 17.16
N LEU A 63 0.20 -0.52 17.02
CA LEU A 63 -0.24 0.40 15.96
C LEU A 63 0.09 -0.13 14.56
N PHE A 64 1.30 -0.67 14.35
CA PHE A 64 1.70 -1.27 13.08
C PHE A 64 0.81 -2.45 12.69
N GLN A 65 0.47 -3.33 13.63
CA GLN A 65 -0.42 -4.46 13.35
C GLN A 65 -1.85 -4.00 13.05
N TYR A 66 -2.34 -2.98 13.77
CA TYR A 66 -3.67 -2.43 13.55
C TYR A 66 -3.78 -1.81 12.15
N LEU A 67 -2.84 -0.92 11.79
CA LEU A 67 -2.80 -0.25 10.50
C LEU A 67 -2.45 -1.22 9.35
N GLY A 68 -1.57 -2.20 9.59
CA GLY A 68 -1.15 -3.17 8.59
C GLY A 68 -2.32 -4.01 8.05
N LYS A 69 -3.35 -4.27 8.87
CA LYS A 69 -4.58 -4.94 8.38
C LYS A 69 -5.31 -4.12 7.32
N LEU A 70 -5.25 -2.79 7.40
CA LEU A 70 -5.90 -1.91 6.41
C LEU A 70 -5.17 -1.94 5.06
N PHE A 71 -3.87 -2.22 5.04
CA PHE A 71 -3.11 -2.39 3.79
C PHE A 71 -3.57 -3.62 2.99
N LEU A 72 -4.20 -4.61 3.63
CA LEU A 72 -4.76 -5.77 2.92
C LEU A 72 -5.84 -5.38 1.90
N PHE A 73 -6.54 -4.26 2.09
CA PHE A 73 -7.49 -3.74 1.11
C PHE A 73 -6.81 -3.16 -0.14
N LEU A 74 -5.55 -2.71 -0.03
CA LEU A 74 -4.78 -2.19 -1.18
C LEU A 74 -4.30 -3.29 -2.11
N ILE A 75 -4.11 -4.52 -1.60
CA ILE A 75 -3.66 -5.67 -2.38
C ILE A 75 -4.56 -5.90 -3.60
N PRO A 76 -5.88 -6.16 -3.46
CA PRO A 76 -6.75 -6.35 -4.63
C PRO A 76 -6.95 -5.06 -5.44
N ALA A 77 -6.93 -3.89 -4.78
CA ALA A 77 -7.12 -2.61 -5.45
C ALA A 77 -5.98 -2.26 -6.42
N ILE A 78 -4.73 -2.59 -6.08
CA ILE A 78 -3.56 -2.23 -6.88
C ILE A 78 -3.12 -3.41 -7.74
N ILE A 79 -2.90 -4.57 -7.14
CA ILE A 79 -2.40 -5.77 -7.85
C ILE A 79 -3.46 -6.30 -8.82
N GLY A 80 -4.72 -6.36 -8.39
CA GLY A 80 -5.83 -6.81 -9.24
C GLY A 80 -5.99 -5.93 -10.49
N ILE A 81 -5.91 -4.60 -10.32
CA ILE A 81 -5.99 -3.65 -11.44
C ILE A 81 -4.79 -3.77 -12.37
N SER A 82 -3.57 -3.96 -11.85
CA SER A 82 -2.36 -4.12 -12.67
C SER A 82 -2.48 -5.28 -13.68
N ILE A 83 -3.06 -6.39 -13.23
CA ILE A 83 -3.29 -7.59 -14.06
C ILE A 83 -4.49 -7.38 -15.00
N TYR A 84 -5.60 -6.85 -14.49
CA TYR A 84 -6.86 -6.75 -15.24
C TYR A 84 -6.88 -5.63 -16.29
N LYS A 85 -6.15 -4.53 -16.09
CA LYS A 85 -6.22 -3.32 -16.95
C LYS A 85 -5.95 -3.62 -18.43
N ASP A 86 -5.04 -4.53 -18.75
CA ASP A 86 -4.68 -4.85 -20.13
C ASP A 86 -5.76 -5.68 -20.84
N PHE A 87 -6.51 -6.48 -20.09
CA PHE A 87 -7.70 -7.17 -20.59
C PHE A 87 -8.85 -6.18 -20.79
N LYS A 88 -9.08 -5.29 -19.82
CA LYS A 88 -10.10 -4.24 -19.89
C LYS A 88 -9.91 -3.33 -21.10
N HIS A 89 -8.68 -2.94 -21.39
CA HIS A 89 -8.35 -2.06 -22.52
C HIS A 89 -8.03 -2.80 -23.82
N LYS A 90 -8.21 -4.13 -23.89
CA LYS A 90 -7.93 -4.97 -25.07
C LYS A 90 -6.50 -4.81 -25.63
N VAL A 91 -5.53 -4.53 -24.77
CA VAL A 91 -4.11 -4.35 -25.15
C VAL A 91 -3.38 -5.70 -25.20
N TYR A 92 -3.92 -6.73 -24.54
CA TYR A 92 -3.32 -8.06 -24.49
C TYR A 92 -2.95 -8.66 -25.86
N PRO A 93 -3.73 -8.53 -26.96
CA PRO A 93 -3.37 -9.15 -28.24
C PRO A 93 -2.08 -8.55 -28.80
N ILE A 94 -1.93 -7.22 -28.68
CA ILE A 94 -0.74 -6.49 -29.13
C ILE A 94 0.48 -6.95 -28.34
N LEU A 95 0.35 -7.10 -27.02
CA LEU A 95 1.45 -7.55 -26.16
C LEU A 95 1.91 -8.97 -26.47
N TYR A 96 0.97 -9.87 -26.82
CA TYR A 96 1.30 -11.24 -27.21
C TYR A 96 1.78 -11.39 -28.66
N SER A 97 1.63 -10.36 -29.50
CA SER A 97 2.26 -10.33 -30.84
C SER A 97 3.78 -10.12 -30.78
N TYR A 98 4.29 -9.57 -29.67
CA TYR A 98 5.72 -9.47 -29.41
C TYR A 98 6.24 -10.74 -28.73
N PRO A 99 7.56 -11.04 -28.80
CA PRO A 99 8.17 -12.22 -28.18
C PRO A 99 8.26 -12.10 -26.64
N ILE A 100 7.17 -11.72 -25.97
CA ILE A 100 7.07 -11.58 -24.52
C ILE A 100 6.69 -12.93 -23.90
N ASN A 101 7.58 -13.45 -23.06
CA ASN A 101 7.28 -14.66 -22.28
C ASN A 101 6.15 -14.39 -21.26
N LYS A 102 5.08 -15.18 -21.31
CA LYS A 102 3.91 -15.08 -20.42
C LYS A 102 4.29 -15.10 -18.93
N LYS A 103 5.25 -15.94 -18.52
CA LYS A 103 5.70 -16.00 -17.12
C LYS A 103 6.34 -14.68 -16.69
N ALA A 104 7.24 -14.16 -17.51
CA ALA A 104 7.93 -12.89 -17.23
C ALA A 104 6.97 -11.69 -17.22
N TYR A 105 5.92 -11.73 -18.05
CA TYR A 105 4.87 -10.71 -18.06
C TYR A 105 4.06 -10.70 -16.76
N LEU A 106 3.54 -11.86 -16.35
CA LEU A 106 2.74 -11.97 -15.12
C LEU A 106 3.57 -11.65 -13.87
N THR A 107 4.77 -12.21 -13.75
CA THR A 107 5.62 -11.95 -12.58
C THR A 107 6.14 -10.51 -12.54
N GLY A 108 6.50 -9.92 -13.68
CA GLY A 108 6.93 -8.52 -13.75
C GLY A 108 5.83 -7.56 -13.30
N LYS A 109 4.59 -7.77 -13.74
CA LYS A 109 3.45 -6.96 -13.33
C LYS A 109 3.05 -7.15 -11.87
N PHE A 110 3.05 -8.40 -11.41
CA PHE A 110 2.77 -8.71 -10.02
C PHE A 110 3.80 -8.05 -9.11
N LEU A 111 5.10 -8.26 -9.36
CA LEU A 111 6.17 -7.67 -8.56
C LEU A 111 6.12 -6.14 -8.59
N GLY A 112 5.87 -5.55 -9.76
CA GLY A 112 5.80 -4.08 -9.89
C GLY A 112 4.63 -3.46 -9.14
N ALA A 113 3.48 -4.14 -9.08
CA ALA A 113 2.34 -3.70 -8.28
C ALA A 113 2.51 -4.04 -6.79
N PHE A 114 3.18 -5.16 -6.47
CA PHE A 114 3.43 -5.61 -5.10
C PHE A 114 4.36 -4.65 -4.36
N THR A 115 5.44 -4.18 -5.01
CA THR A 115 6.37 -3.19 -4.41
C THR A 115 5.77 -1.80 -4.22
N ILE A 116 4.60 -1.53 -4.78
CA ILE A 116 3.85 -0.31 -4.52
C ILE A 116 2.99 -0.46 -3.25
N VAL A 117 2.54 -1.68 -2.94
CA VAL A 117 1.66 -1.97 -1.80
C VAL A 117 2.45 -2.23 -0.52
N VAL A 118 3.56 -2.97 -0.63
CA VAL A 118 4.43 -3.39 0.49
C VAL A 118 5.58 -2.42 0.67
#